data_AF-A0AAV5T8S4-F1
#
_entry.id   AF-A0AAV5T8S4-F1
#
_cell.length_a   1.000
_cell.length_b   1.000
_cell.length_c   1.000
_cell.angle_alpha   90.00
_cell.angle_beta   90.00
_cell.angle_gamma   90.00
#
_symmetry.space_group_name_H-M   'P 1'
#
loop_
_entity.id
_entity.type
_entity.pdbx_description
1 polymer ?
#
loop_
_entity_poly.entity_id
_entity_poly.type
_entity_poly.pdbx_seq_one_letter_code
_entity_poly.pdbx_strand_id
1 'polypeptide(L)'
;MFGGNMGEEMTFTDRFNNFLTLLATNYYFNPYLSKFTELMRQYDPNMPETEELFSQNSLVFMNSEPLVDFPRTTSARIIDIGGISVAHGHKQLNHEWSAIFDLRPKTVLMSFGSFAKAFAMPEEYKNTIRDTARTFPNVTFIWKYEKPEHNMSAGVENLIESTWVP
;
A
#
# COMPACT_ATOMS: atom_id res chain seq x y z
N MET A 1 7.13 8.55 -1.81
CA MET A 1 7.54 8.89 -0.43
C MET A 1 9.06 8.76 -0.29
N PHE A 2 9.82 9.71 -0.83
CA PHE A 2 11.21 10.07 -0.41
C PHE A 2 11.48 11.54 -0.77
N GLY A 3 10.42 12.36 -0.81
CA GLY A 3 10.53 13.81 -0.89
C GLY A 3 10.51 14.34 0.53
N GLY A 4 11.37 15.30 0.85
CA GLY A 4 11.44 15.87 2.19
C GLY A 4 10.07 16.39 2.65
N ASN A 5 9.78 16.19 3.93
CA ASN A 5 8.51 16.53 4.59
C ASN A 5 8.32 18.04 4.75
N MET A 6 8.33 18.79 3.66
CA MET A 6 8.19 20.24 3.71
C MET A 6 7.10 20.65 2.72
N GLY A 7 6.15 21.44 3.22
CA GLY A 7 5.00 21.93 2.45
C GLY A 7 5.41 22.89 1.33
N GLU A 8 4.42 23.56 0.74
CA GLU A 8 4.63 24.44 -0.42
C GLU A 8 5.56 25.63 -0.11
N GLU A 9 5.57 26.12 1.14
CA GLU A 9 6.47 27.17 1.60
C GLU A 9 7.69 26.57 2.33
N MET A 10 8.90 26.84 1.81
CA MET A 10 10.16 26.34 2.35
C MET A 10 11.17 27.47 2.55
N THR A 11 11.77 27.51 3.74
CA THR A 11 12.92 28.37 4.03
C THR A 11 14.19 27.88 3.31
N PHE A 12 15.28 28.66 3.38
CA PHE A 12 16.56 28.21 2.82
C PHE A 12 17.07 26.93 3.51
N THR A 13 16.97 26.86 4.84
CA THR A 13 17.38 25.69 5.63
C THR A 13 16.61 24.44 5.23
N ASP A 14 15.32 24.61 4.98
CA ASP A 14 14.42 23.56 4.52
C ASP A 14 14.86 23.00 3.17
N ARG A 15 15.16 23.89 2.22
CA ARG A 15 15.68 23.51 0.89
C ARG A 15 17.02 22.79 1.00
N PHE A 16 17.91 23.24 1.89
CA PHE A 16 19.20 22.59 2.12
C PHE A 16 19.04 21.18 2.70
N ASN A 17 18.16 21.01 3.69
CA ASN A 17 17.84 19.70 4.26
C ASN A 17 17.20 18.77 3.23
N ASN A 18 16.34 19.29 2.35
CA ASN A 18 15.78 18.54 1.23
C ASN A 18 16.85 18.08 0.24
N PHE A 19 17.81 18.95 -0.07
CA PHE A 19 18.95 18.59 -0.92
C PHE A 19 19.80 17.48 -0.29
N LEU A 20 20.11 17.56 1.00
CA LEU A 20 20.81 16.50 1.72
C LEU A 20 20.01 15.19 1.75
N THR A 21 18.70 15.28 1.93
CA THR A 21 17.79 14.12 1.89
C THR A 21 17.79 13.47 0.51
N LEU A 22 17.80 14.25 -0.57
CA LEU A 22 17.91 13.74 -1.93
C LEU A 22 19.23 13.01 -2.15
N LEU A 23 20.37 13.59 -1.72
CA LEU A 23 21.68 12.95 -1.83
C LEU A 23 21.73 11.62 -1.06
N ALA A 24 21.25 11.62 0.18
CA ALA A 24 21.17 10.41 1.00
C ALA A 24 20.28 9.36 0.32
N THR A 25 19.11 9.75 -0.17
CA THR A 25 18.17 8.87 -0.89
C THR A 25 18.86 8.25 -2.10
N ASN A 26 19.51 9.03 -2.96
CA ASN A 26 20.22 8.50 -4.13
C ASN A 26 21.34 7.53 -3.71
N TYR A 27 22.11 7.85 -2.67
CA TYR A 27 23.15 6.97 -2.16
C TYR A 27 22.60 5.63 -1.66
N TYR A 28 21.49 5.65 -0.92
CA TYR A 28 20.85 4.44 -0.41
C TYR A 28 20.14 3.63 -1.51
N PHE A 29 19.46 4.27 -2.45
CA PHE A 29 18.60 3.59 -3.43
C PHE A 29 19.29 3.20 -4.74
N ASN A 30 20.28 3.95 -5.21
CA ASN A 30 20.95 3.65 -6.48
C ASN A 30 21.51 2.20 -6.55
N PRO A 31 22.13 1.65 -5.49
CA PRO A 31 22.61 0.26 -5.52
C PRO A 31 21.51 -0.78 -5.75
N TYR A 32 20.24 -0.47 -5.45
CA TYR A 32 19.13 -1.40 -5.68
C TYR A 32 18.77 -1.53 -7.17
N LEU A 33 19.00 -0.49 -8.00
CA LEU A 33 18.77 -0.57 -9.45
C LEU A 33 19.72 -1.55 -10.13
N SER A 34 20.99 -1.55 -9.73
CA SER A 34 21.98 -2.51 -10.25
C SER A 34 21.63 -3.94 -9.81
N LYS A 35 21.24 -4.13 -8.53
CA LYS A 35 20.77 -5.44 -8.04
C LYS A 35 19.53 -5.93 -8.79
N PHE A 36 18.59 -5.04 -9.09
CA PHE A 36 17.41 -5.39 -9.88
C PHE A 36 17.81 -5.84 -11.29
N THR A 37 18.75 -5.13 -11.93
CA THR A 37 19.28 -5.51 -13.24
C THR A 37 19.93 -6.91 -13.20
N GLU A 38 20.74 -7.20 -12.18
CA GLU A 38 21.38 -8.51 -12.00
C GLU A 38 20.36 -9.64 -11.85
N LEU A 39 19.30 -9.41 -11.07
CA LEU A 39 18.20 -10.36 -10.92
C LEU A 39 17.46 -10.60 -12.24
N MET A 40 17.16 -9.54 -12.98
CA MET A 40 16.44 -9.66 -14.25
C MET A 40 17.29 -10.34 -15.34
N ARG A 41 18.61 -10.16 -15.32
CA ARG A 41 19.53 -10.85 -16.23
C ARG A 41 19.56 -12.38 -16.07
N GLN A 42 19.04 -12.90 -14.96
CA GLN A 42 18.80 -14.34 -14.82
C GLN A 42 17.72 -14.86 -15.77
N TYR A 43 16.79 -13.99 -16.19
CA TYR A 43 15.69 -14.30 -17.11
C TYR A 43 15.95 -13.77 -18.52
N ASP A 44 16.60 -12.62 -18.65
CA ASP A 44 17.05 -12.06 -19.93
C ASP A 44 18.51 -11.60 -19.84
N PRO A 45 19.48 -12.46 -20.21
CA PRO A 45 20.91 -12.15 -20.10
C PRO A 45 21.36 -10.90 -20.85
N ASN A 46 20.60 -10.47 -21.87
CA ASN A 46 20.94 -9.32 -22.71
C ASN A 46 20.26 -8.02 -22.25
N MET A 47 19.53 -8.05 -21.13
CA MET A 47 18.84 -6.87 -20.63
C MET A 47 19.85 -5.73 -20.35
N PRO A 48 19.61 -4.53 -20.91
CA PRO A 48 20.40 -3.33 -20.60
C PRO A 48 20.33 -2.98 -19.11
N GLU A 49 21.19 -2.06 -18.67
CA GLU A 49 21.08 -1.54 -17.32
C GLU A 49 19.70 -0.90 -17.10
N THR A 50 19.10 -1.15 -15.94
CA THR A 50 17.73 -0.66 -15.65
C THR A 50 17.64 0.86 -15.73
N GLU A 51 18.71 1.59 -15.39
CA GLU A 51 18.80 3.05 -15.56
C GLU A 51 18.72 3.46 -17.04
N GLU A 52 19.37 2.72 -17.94
CA GLU A 52 19.30 2.97 -19.38
C GLU A 52 17.87 2.75 -19.89
N LEU A 53 17.21 1.68 -19.46
CA LEU A 53 15.80 1.41 -19.80
C LEU A 53 14.86 2.51 -19.32
N PHE A 54 15.08 3.04 -18.11
CA PHE A 54 14.31 4.19 -17.62
C PHE A 54 14.58 5.46 -18.42
N SER A 55 15.80 5.65 -18.94
CA SER A 55 16.16 6.84 -19.73
C SER A 55 15.63 6.80 -21.18
N GLN A 56 15.54 5.60 -21.76
CA GLN A 56 15.18 5.38 -23.16
C GLN A 56 13.70 5.07 -23.39
N ASN A 57 12.88 4.96 -22.34
CA ASN A 57 11.46 4.68 -22.51
C ASN A 57 10.73 5.80 -23.27
N SER A 58 9.74 5.40 -24.07
CA SER A 58 8.87 6.32 -24.79
C SER A 58 7.66 6.74 -23.95
N LEU A 59 7.18 5.84 -23.09
CA LEU A 59 5.96 6.00 -22.30
C LEU A 59 6.15 5.47 -20.89
N VAL A 60 5.51 6.12 -19.93
CA VAL A 60 5.42 5.68 -18.53
C VAL A 60 3.95 5.64 -18.14
N PHE A 61 3.44 4.45 -17.85
CA PHE A 61 2.07 4.28 -17.38
C PHE A 61 2.05 4.32 -15.85
N MET A 62 1.31 5.29 -15.30
CA MET A 62 1.21 5.48 -13.86
C MET A 62 -0.20 5.15 -13.38
N ASN A 63 -0.33 4.27 -12.40
CA ASN A 63 -1.63 4.01 -11.75
C ASN A 63 -1.94 5.14 -10.76
N SER A 64 -2.31 6.31 -11.29
CA SER A 64 -2.62 7.52 -10.52
C SER A 64 -3.82 8.25 -11.13
N GLU A 65 -4.57 8.98 -10.29
CA GLU A 65 -5.67 9.85 -10.71
C GLU A 65 -5.23 11.32 -10.52
N PRO A 66 -4.95 12.07 -11.60
CA PRO A 66 -4.41 13.42 -11.53
C PRO A 66 -5.24 14.41 -10.70
N LEU A 67 -6.55 14.18 -10.57
CA LEU A 67 -7.43 15.05 -9.78
C LEU A 67 -7.33 14.84 -8.27
N VAL A 68 -6.79 13.69 -7.83
CA VAL A 68 -6.72 13.29 -6.42
C VAL A 68 -5.27 13.15 -5.95
N ASP A 69 -4.35 12.83 -6.86
CA ASP A 69 -2.93 12.67 -6.55
C ASP A 69 -2.24 14.03 -6.29
N PHE A 70 -1.11 13.97 -5.62
CA PHE A 70 -0.30 15.17 -5.36
C PHE A 70 0.24 15.76 -6.66
N PRO A 71 0.36 17.10 -6.75
CA PRO A 71 0.94 17.74 -7.91
C PRO A 71 2.39 17.28 -8.10
N ARG A 72 2.69 16.79 -9.29
CA ARG A 72 4.03 16.33 -9.69
C ARG A 72 4.37 16.82 -11.08
N THR A 73 5.66 16.87 -11.39
CA THR A 73 6.12 17.15 -12.75
C THR A 73 5.60 16.06 -13.69
N THR A 74 4.89 16.45 -14.74
CA THR A 74 4.37 15.54 -15.77
C THR A 74 4.90 15.92 -17.15
N SER A 75 4.79 15.00 -18.11
CA SER A 75 5.13 15.21 -19.51
C SER A 75 4.19 14.41 -20.41
N ALA A 76 4.16 14.70 -21.71
CA ALA A 76 3.33 13.94 -22.66
C ALA A 76 3.67 12.44 -22.74
N ARG A 77 4.81 12.00 -22.18
CA ARG A 77 5.19 10.59 -22.09
C ARG A 77 4.54 9.86 -20.91
N ILE A 78 4.06 10.59 -19.91
CA ILE A 78 3.43 10.02 -18.72
C ILE A 78 1.94 9.91 -18.98
N ILE A 79 1.42 8.69 -18.91
CA ILE A 79 0.01 8.38 -19.12
C ILE A 79 -0.56 7.84 -17.80
N ASP A 80 -1.46 8.61 -17.21
CA ASP A 80 -2.18 8.20 -16.00
C ASP A 80 -3.28 7.19 -16.34
N ILE A 81 -3.13 5.98 -15.79
CA ILE A 81 -4.04 4.84 -15.92
C ILE A 81 -4.59 4.46 -14.53
N GLY A 82 -4.98 5.48 -13.76
CA GLY A 82 -5.58 5.31 -12.44
C GLY A 82 -6.76 4.35 -12.44
N GLY A 83 -6.79 3.46 -11.45
CA GLY A 83 -7.88 2.50 -11.31
C GLY A 83 -7.87 1.38 -12.35
N ILE A 84 -6.76 1.14 -13.06
CA ILE A 84 -6.66 0.04 -14.04
C ILE A 84 -7.07 -1.32 -13.46
N SER A 85 -6.77 -1.56 -12.18
CA SER A 85 -7.14 -2.79 -11.47
C SER A 85 -8.65 -2.95 -11.25
N VAL A 86 -9.44 -1.88 -11.35
CA VAL A 86 -10.90 -1.86 -11.12
C VAL A 86 -11.70 -1.39 -12.34
N ALA A 87 -11.03 -0.97 -13.42
CA ALA A 87 -11.65 -0.37 -14.60
C ALA A 87 -12.65 -1.30 -15.31
N HIS A 88 -12.48 -2.61 -15.21
CA HIS A 88 -13.37 -3.62 -15.82
C HIS A 88 -14.53 -4.03 -14.89
N GLY A 89 -14.78 -3.25 -13.84
CA GLY A 89 -15.73 -3.57 -12.79
C GLY A 89 -15.18 -4.60 -11.80
N HIS A 90 -16.00 -4.91 -10.81
CA HIS A 90 -15.72 -5.93 -9.80
C HIS A 90 -16.66 -7.12 -10.01
N LYS A 91 -16.14 -8.33 -9.75
CA LYS A 91 -17.02 -9.49 -9.64
C LYS A 91 -17.89 -9.33 -8.39
N GLN A 92 -19.11 -9.86 -8.44
CA GLN A 92 -19.92 -9.95 -7.23
C GLN A 92 -19.17 -10.77 -6.17
N LEU A 93 -19.31 -10.36 -4.91
CA LEU A 93 -18.79 -11.12 -3.79
C LEU A 93 -19.41 -12.52 -3.80
N ASN A 94 -18.64 -13.51 -3.36
CA ASN A 94 -19.19 -14.84 -3.15
C ASN A 94 -20.24 -14.79 -2.00
N HIS A 95 -21.00 -15.88 -1.87
CA HIS A 95 -22.06 -15.95 -0.86
C HIS A 95 -21.54 -15.76 0.57
N GLU A 96 -20.34 -16.26 0.88
CA GLU A 96 -19.71 -16.12 2.19
C GLU A 96 -19.47 -14.66 2.56
N TRP A 97 -18.78 -13.91 1.69
CA TRP A 97 -18.48 -12.51 1.94
C TRP A 97 -19.74 -11.66 1.89
N SER A 98 -20.67 -11.90 0.95
CA SER A 98 -21.96 -11.22 0.96
C SER A 98 -22.67 -11.37 2.31
N ALA A 99 -22.76 -12.60 2.83
CA ALA A 99 -23.37 -12.86 4.12
C ALA A 99 -22.66 -12.13 5.27
N ILE A 100 -21.32 -12.05 5.26
CA ILE A 100 -20.54 -11.29 6.25
C ILE A 100 -20.89 -9.80 6.21
N PHE A 101 -20.96 -9.21 5.02
CA PHE A 101 -21.32 -7.81 4.84
C PHE A 101 -22.79 -7.52 5.21
N ASP A 102 -23.67 -8.52 5.11
CA ASP A 102 -25.09 -8.40 5.47
C ASP A 102 -25.38 -8.59 6.98
N LEU A 103 -24.41 -9.06 7.77
CA LEU A 103 -24.61 -9.31 9.21
C LEU A 103 -25.07 -8.08 9.99
N ARG A 104 -24.59 -6.89 9.61
CA ARG A 104 -24.82 -5.64 10.34
C ARG A 104 -24.88 -4.44 9.39
N PRO A 105 -25.50 -3.31 9.80
CA PRO A 105 -25.64 -2.13 8.92
C PRO A 105 -24.32 -1.46 8.50
N LYS A 106 -23.23 -1.74 9.21
CA LYS A 106 -21.93 -1.11 9.00
C LYS A 106 -20.84 -2.16 9.06
N THR A 107 -19.86 -2.03 8.18
CA THR A 107 -18.69 -2.92 8.13
C THR A 107 -17.41 -2.10 8.04
N VAL A 108 -16.40 -2.51 8.81
CA VAL A 108 -15.06 -1.90 8.81
C VAL A 108 -14.05 -2.99 8.44
N LEU A 109 -13.32 -2.78 7.33
CA LEU A 109 -12.20 -3.63 6.94
C LEU A 109 -10.89 -3.04 7.46
N MET A 110 -10.15 -3.83 8.23
CA MET A 110 -8.82 -3.50 8.72
C MET A 110 -7.79 -4.39 8.00
N SER A 111 -6.99 -3.77 7.14
CA SER A 111 -5.88 -4.41 6.43
C SER A 111 -4.68 -3.48 6.41
N PHE A 112 -3.52 -3.97 6.87
CA PHE A 112 -2.26 -3.23 6.93
C PHE A 112 -1.36 -3.54 5.71
N GLY A 113 -1.95 -4.13 4.67
CA GLY A 113 -1.25 -4.56 3.47
C GLY A 113 -0.47 -5.87 3.66
N SER A 114 0.49 -6.10 2.79
CA SER A 114 1.26 -7.35 2.76
C SER A 114 2.53 -7.30 3.60
N PHE A 115 3.06 -6.11 3.88
CA PHE A 115 4.34 -5.93 4.57
C PHE A 115 4.19 -5.78 6.08
N ALA A 116 3.34 -4.85 6.53
CA ALA A 116 3.02 -4.70 7.94
C ALA A 116 2.03 -5.78 8.36
N LYS A 117 2.53 -6.84 9.00
CA LYS A 117 1.72 -7.98 9.41
C LYS A 117 0.97 -7.68 10.71
N ALA A 118 -0.34 -7.94 10.75
CA ALA A 118 -1.16 -7.64 11.92
C ALA A 118 -0.75 -8.48 13.13
N PHE A 119 -0.30 -9.72 12.93
CA PHE A 119 0.14 -10.58 14.04
C PHE A 119 1.36 -10.03 14.79
N ALA A 120 2.19 -9.22 14.11
CA ALA A 120 3.40 -8.63 14.66
C ALA A 120 3.12 -7.36 15.47
N MET A 121 1.87 -6.88 15.51
CA MET A 121 1.50 -5.73 16.34
C MET A 121 1.72 -6.03 17.83
N PRO A 122 2.10 -5.02 18.63
CA PRO A 122 2.10 -5.13 20.09
C PRO A 122 0.74 -5.57 20.63
N GLU A 123 0.75 -6.33 21.71
CA GLU A 123 -0.47 -6.91 22.27
C GLU A 123 -1.46 -5.84 22.75
N GLU A 124 -0.96 -4.71 23.24
CA GLU A 124 -1.78 -3.53 23.59
C GLU A 124 -2.65 -3.08 22.41
N TYR A 125 -2.08 -2.97 21.20
CA TYR A 125 -2.82 -2.51 20.03
C TYR A 125 -3.85 -3.53 19.56
N LYS A 126 -3.53 -4.82 19.65
CA LYS A 126 -4.48 -5.89 19.35
C LYS A 126 -5.67 -5.87 20.31
N ASN A 127 -5.43 -5.64 21.60
CA ASN A 127 -6.49 -5.53 22.60
C ASN A 127 -7.34 -4.28 22.36
N THR A 128 -6.75 -3.15 22.01
CA THR A 128 -7.50 -1.94 21.62
C THR A 128 -8.44 -2.19 20.45
N ILE A 129 -8.02 -2.97 19.43
CA ILE A 129 -8.90 -3.36 18.32
C ILE A 129 -10.08 -4.20 18.82
N ARG A 130 -9.83 -5.19 19.69
CA ARG A 130 -10.88 -6.04 20.26
C ARG A 130 -11.87 -5.24 21.10
N ASP A 131 -11.38 -4.32 21.93
CA ASP A 131 -12.22 -3.47 22.79
C ASP A 131 -13.02 -2.46 21.98
N THR A 132 -12.43 -1.93 20.90
CA THR A 132 -13.15 -1.11 19.92
C THR A 132 -14.29 -1.90 19.29
N ALA A 133 -14.04 -3.12 18.83
CA ALA A 133 -15.09 -3.96 18.27
C ALA A 133 -16.23 -4.19 19.29
N ARG A 134 -15.92 -4.55 20.54
CA ARG A 134 -16.92 -4.70 21.61
C ARG A 134 -17.75 -3.43 21.86
N THR A 135 -17.12 -2.26 21.76
CA THR A 135 -17.78 -0.97 21.98
C THR A 135 -18.82 -0.64 20.90
N PHE A 136 -18.64 -1.18 19.69
CA PHE A 136 -19.53 -0.93 18.54
C PHE A 136 -20.22 -2.21 18.05
N PRO A 137 -21.13 -2.83 18.84
CA PRO A 137 -21.72 -4.13 18.53
C PRO A 137 -22.56 -4.14 17.23
N ASN A 138 -22.99 -2.97 16.76
CA ASN A 138 -23.75 -2.78 15.52
C ASN A 138 -22.85 -2.63 14.26
N VAL A 139 -21.55 -2.82 14.39
CA VAL A 139 -20.57 -2.76 13.30
C VAL A 139 -19.87 -4.11 13.16
N THR A 140 -19.80 -4.67 11.96
CA THR A 140 -18.97 -5.85 11.68
C THR A 140 -17.55 -5.39 11.38
N PHE A 141 -16.57 -5.84 12.17
CA PHE A 141 -15.16 -5.60 11.93
C PHE A 141 -14.57 -6.82 11.23
N ILE A 142 -13.98 -6.62 10.07
CA ILE A 142 -13.17 -7.63 9.37
C ILE A 142 -11.71 -7.27 9.61
N TRP A 143 -10.97 -8.15 10.25
CA TRP A 143 -9.56 -7.98 10.50
C TRP A 143 -8.75 -8.98 9.67
N LYS A 144 -8.03 -8.45 8.68
CA LYS A 144 -7.09 -9.25 7.90
C LYS A 144 -5.88 -9.59 8.81
N TYR A 145 -5.81 -10.84 9.26
CA TYR A 145 -4.87 -11.32 10.27
C TYR A 145 -4.20 -12.62 9.81
N GLU A 146 -2.87 -12.64 9.79
CA GLU A 146 -2.13 -13.70 9.11
C GLU A 146 -1.95 -15.00 9.90
N LYS A 147 -2.33 -15.04 11.19
CA LYS A 147 -2.13 -16.19 12.10
C LYS A 147 -3.43 -16.63 12.78
N PRO A 148 -4.28 -17.46 12.12
CA PRO A 148 -5.54 -17.92 12.68
C PRO A 148 -5.40 -18.63 14.04
N GLU A 149 -4.25 -19.25 14.30
CA GLU A 149 -3.94 -19.94 15.55
C GLU A 149 -3.94 -19.04 16.79
N HIS A 150 -3.80 -17.71 16.61
CA HIS A 150 -3.88 -16.76 17.73
C HIS A 150 -5.33 -16.47 18.15
N ASN A 151 -6.31 -16.71 17.28
CA ASN A 151 -7.74 -16.59 17.55
C ASN A 151 -8.12 -15.24 18.23
N MET A 152 -7.76 -14.12 17.62
CA MET A 152 -7.96 -12.79 18.21
C MET A 152 -9.45 -12.40 18.30
N SER A 153 -10.29 -12.98 17.45
CA SER A 153 -11.75 -12.79 17.45
C SER A 153 -12.47 -13.51 18.59
N ALA A 154 -11.77 -14.38 19.34
CA ALA A 154 -12.36 -15.11 20.46
C ALA A 154 -13.07 -14.17 21.45
N GLY A 155 -14.35 -14.43 21.69
CA GLY A 155 -15.18 -13.66 22.61
C GLY A 155 -15.51 -12.23 22.14
N VAL A 156 -15.46 -11.97 20.82
CA VAL A 156 -15.87 -10.71 20.20
C VAL A 156 -16.74 -11.01 18.98
N GLU A 157 -18.07 -11.06 19.18
CA GLU A 157 -19.05 -11.55 18.17
C GLU A 157 -19.10 -10.76 16.86
N ASN A 158 -18.62 -9.51 16.88
CA ASN A 158 -18.62 -8.64 15.73
C ASN A 158 -17.24 -8.41 15.13
N LEU A 159 -16.26 -9.25 15.48
CA LEU A 159 -14.91 -9.26 14.93
C LEU A 159 -14.68 -10.57 14.17
N ILE A 160 -14.42 -10.47 12.87
CA ILE A 160 -14.18 -11.60 11.97
C ILE A 160 -12.72 -11.53 11.52
N GLU A 161 -11.98 -12.62 11.74
CA GLU A 161 -10.61 -12.76 11.24
C GLU A 161 -10.61 -13.45 9.88
N SER A 162 -9.74 -12.97 8.99
CA SER A 162 -9.42 -13.68 7.76
C SER A 162 -7.97 -13.50 7.38
N THR A 163 -7.34 -14.51 6.81
CA THR A 163 -5.97 -14.40 6.26
C THR A 163 -5.96 -13.64 4.94
N TRP A 164 -7.09 -13.63 4.24
CA TRP A 164 -7.27 -12.98 2.94
C TRP A 164 -8.68 -12.41 2.76
N VAL A 165 -8.81 -11.28 2.07
CA VAL A 165 -10.08 -10.64 1.76
C VAL A 165 -10.14 -10.46 0.23
N PRO A 166 -11.28 -10.76 -0.43
CA PRO A 166 -11.41 -10.70 -1.88
C PRO A 166 -11.35 -9.29 -2.45
#